data_AF-A0A1H7NYH4-F1
#
_entry.id   AF-A0A1H7NYH4-F1
#
_cell.length_a   1.000
_cell.length_b   1.000
_cell.length_c   1.000
_cell.angle_alpha   90.00
_cell.angle_beta   90.00
_cell.angle_gamma   90.00
#
_symmetry.space_group_name_H-M   'P 1'
#
loop_
_entity.id
_entity.type
_entity.pdbx_description
1 polymer ?
#
loop_
_entity_poly.entity_id
_entity_poly.type
_entity_poly.pdbx_seq_one_letter_code
_entity_poly.pdbx_strand_id
1 'polypeptide(L)' 'MHKDFWNYLYQTFELIDNMDNENQNLLSQVSARLETIELLYARHFDPVDSYEEYVAVKLINAISHAIKRQ' A
#
# COMPACT_ATOMS: atom_id res chain seq x y z
N MET A 1 16.18 1.03 2.95
CA MET A 1 15.18 0.57 1.97
C MET A 1 14.18 -0.41 2.55
N HIS A 2 14.56 -1.63 2.97
CA HIS A 2 13.60 -2.61 3.53
C HIS A 2 12.84 -2.09 4.76
N LYS A 3 13.56 -1.53 5.73
CA LYS A 3 12.94 -0.93 6.92
C LYS A 3 11.99 0.22 6.57
N ASP A 4 12.31 1.01 5.54
CA ASP A 4 11.49 2.15 5.12
C ASP A 4 10.17 1.67 4.49
N PHE A 5 10.21 0.59 3.72
CA PHE A 5 9.01 -0.04 3.15
C PHE A 5 8.09 -0.61 4.23
N TRP A 6 8.62 -1.45 5.13
CA TRP A 6 7.81 -2.04 6.19
C TRP A 6 7.28 -0.99 7.17
N ASN A 7 8.07 0.05 7.48
CA ASN A 7 7.60 1.18 8.27
C ASN A 7 6.48 1.95 7.55
N TYR A 8 6.59 2.15 6.23
CA TYR A 8 5.55 2.79 5.45
C TYR A 8 4.26 1.97 5.44
N LEU A 9 4.35 0.65 5.29
CA LEU A 9 3.20 -0.25 5.40
C LEU A 9 2.56 -0.18 6.78
N TYR A 10 3.36 -0.21 7.84
CA TYR A 10 2.88 -0.12 9.21
C TYR A 10 2.16 1.21 9.47
N GLN A 11 2.76 2.34 9.07
CA GLN A 11 2.12 3.66 9.18
C GLN A 11 0.83 3.75 8.37
N THR A 12 0.79 3.11 7.20
CA THR A 12 -0.41 3.06 6.36
C THR A 12 -1.51 2.25 7.03
N PHE A 13 -1.17 1.10 7.62
CA PHE A 13 -2.08 0.29 8.42
C PHE A 13 -2.67 1.10 9.59
N GLU A 14 -1.82 1.70 10.43
CA GLU A 14 -2.26 2.50 11.58
C GLU A 14 -3.18 3.63 11.16
N LEU A 15 -2.87 4.31 10.04
CA LEU A 15 -3.69 5.40 9.55
C LEU A 15 -5.07 4.91 9.08
N ILE A 16 -5.14 3.76 8.38
CA ILE A 16 -6.41 3.17 7.95
C ILE A 16 -7.23 2.71 9.15
N ASP A 17 -6.61 2.06 10.14
CA ASP A 17 -7.29 1.49 11.31
C ASP A 17 -7.84 2.59 12.24
N ASN A 18 -7.13 3.72 12.32
CA ASN A 18 -7.53 4.88 13.13
C ASN A 18 -8.41 5.90 12.37
N MET A 19 -8.76 5.64 11.10
CA MET A 19 -9.66 6.54 10.36
C MET A 19 -11.11 6.29 10.77
N ASP A 20 -11.75 7.31 11.36
CA ASP A 20 -13.17 7.25 11.70
C ASP A 20 -14.03 7.05 10.44
N ASN A 21 -14.93 6.07 10.50
CA ASN A 21 -15.86 5.68 9.42
C ASN A 21 -16.84 6.79 8.99
N GLU A 22 -16.89 7.91 9.72
CA GLU A 22 -17.73 9.06 9.38
C GLU A 22 -17.14 9.93 8.26
N ASN A 23 -15.87 9.71 7.90
CA ASN A 23 -15.24 10.44 6.80
C ASN A 23 -15.69 9.89 5.44
N GLN A 24 -16.54 10.65 4.74
CA GLN A 24 -16.99 10.37 3.36
C GLN A 24 -15.84 10.19 2.34
N ASN A 25 -14.59 10.50 2.73
CA ASN A 25 -13.42 10.44 1.86
C ASN A 25 -12.42 9.34 2.25
N LEU A 26 -12.82 8.36 3.08
CA LEU A 26 -11.95 7.25 3.52
C LEU A 26 -11.39 6.46 2.33
N LEU A 27 -12.26 5.98 1.45
CA LEU A 27 -11.88 5.19 0.26
C LEU A 27 -10.88 5.90 -0.65
N SER A 28 -11.05 7.22 -0.84
CA SER A 28 -10.14 8.04 -1.64
C SER A 28 -8.77 8.16 -0.98
N GLN A 29 -8.72 8.36 0.33
CA GLN A 29 -7.47 8.45 1.09
C GLN A 29 -6.73 7.10 1.14
N VAL A 30 -7.45 6.00 1.34
CA VAL A 30 -6.87 4.65 1.25
C VAL A 30 -6.32 4.41 -0.15
N SER A 31 -7.08 4.73 -1.21
CA SER A 31 -6.63 4.58 -2.60
C SER A 31 -5.33 5.36 -2.86
N ALA A 32 -5.27 6.64 -2.48
CA ALA A 32 -4.08 7.47 -2.65
C ALA A 32 -2.84 6.91 -1.93
N ARG A 33 -3.03 6.32 -0.73
CA ARG A 33 -1.95 5.66 0.02
C ARG A 33 -1.46 4.41 -0.70
N LEU A 34 -2.36 3.55 -1.17
CA LEU A 34 -1.99 2.34 -1.89
C LEU A 34 -1.29 2.65 -3.22
N GLU A 35 -1.69 3.72 -3.91
CA GLU A 35 -1.02 4.23 -5.11
C GLU A 35 0.40 4.73 -4.84
N THR A 36 0.61 5.35 -3.67
CA THR A 36 1.96 5.80 -3.28
C THR A 36 2.89 4.60 -3.13
N ILE A 37 2.40 3.46 -2.65
CA ILE A 37 3.18 2.22 -2.54
C ILE A 37 3.54 1.68 -3.92
N GLU A 38 2.59 1.72 -4.86
CA GLU A 38 2.86 1.36 -6.25
C GLU A 38 3.96 2.25 -6.85
N LEU A 39 3.83 3.58 -6.73
CA LEU A 39 4.78 4.53 -7.29
C LEU A 39 6.19 4.38 -6.70
N LEU A 40 6.28 4.22 -5.39
CA LEU A 40 7.55 4.16 -4.69
C LEU A 40 8.22 2.79 -4.79
N TYR A 41 7.46 1.69 -4.90
CA TYR A 41 8.03 0.35 -4.70
C TYR A 41 7.77 -0.67 -5.82
N ALA A 42 7.01 -0.35 -6.88
CA ALA A 42 6.63 -1.31 -7.93
C ALA A 42 7.80 -2.04 -8.64
N ARG A 43 9.00 -1.46 -8.62
CA ARG A 43 10.21 -2.02 -9.26
C ARG A 43 11.41 -2.12 -8.30
N HIS A 44 11.18 -1.95 -7.00
CA HIS A 44 12.26 -1.85 -6.02
C HIS A 44 12.71 -3.20 -5.44
N PHE A 45 11.90 -4.25 -5.58
CA PHE A 45 12.18 -5.56 -4.99
C PHE A 45 12.35 -6.60 -6.10
N ASP A 46 13.53 -7.23 -6.12
CA ASP A 46 13.77 -8.42 -6.92
C ASP A 46 13.15 -9.63 -6.20
N PRO A 47 12.29 -10.43 -6.86
CA PRO A 47 11.68 -11.60 -6.23
C PRO A 47 12.68 -12.67 -5.78
N VAL A 48 13.92 -12.67 -6.27
CA VAL A 48 14.99 -13.60 -5.85
C VAL A 48 15.59 -13.17 -4.51
N ASP A 49 15.81 -11.87 -4.33
CA ASP A 49 16.51 -11.32 -3.16
C ASP A 49 15.55 -10.84 -2.05
N SER A 50 14.29 -10.55 -2.39
CA SER A 50 13.32 -9.89 -1.49
C SER A 50 11.89 -10.28 -1.83
N TYR A 51 11.61 -11.58 -1.70
CA TYR A 51 10.34 -12.17 -2.13
C TYR A 51 9.14 -11.63 -1.34
N GLU A 52 9.27 -11.46 -0.02
CA GLU A 52 8.21 -10.98 0.85
C GLU A 52 7.75 -9.57 0.46
N GLU A 53 8.69 -8.65 0.27
CA GLU A 53 8.38 -7.29 -0.18
C GLU A 53 7.81 -7.28 -1.59
N TYR A 54 8.35 -8.10 -2.50
CA TYR A 54 7.82 -8.26 -3.85
C TYR A 54 6.35 -8.69 -3.83
N VAL A 55 6.00 -9.72 -3.05
CA VAL A 55 4.62 -10.20 -2.91
C VAL A 55 3.72 -9.14 -2.28
N ALA A 56 4.18 -8.46 -1.24
CA ALA A 56 3.42 -7.40 -0.58
C ALA A 56 3.05 -6.28 -1.56
N VAL A 57 4.02 -5.79 -2.36
CA VAL A 57 3.78 -4.77 -3.38
C VAL A 57 2.79 -5.28 -4.45
N LYS A 58 2.92 -6.53 -4.92
CA LYS A 58 1.98 -7.09 -5.90
C LYS A 58 0.55 -7.16 -5.38
N LEU A 59 0.36 -7.58 -4.12
CA LEU A 59 -0.95 -7.63 -3.49
C LEU A 59 -1.56 -6.24 -3.33
N ILE A 60 -0.77 -5.29 -2.82
CA ILE A 60 -1.21 -3.90 -2.62
C ILE A 60 -1.62 -3.25 -3.94
N ASN A 61 -0.85 -3.44 -5.01
CA ASN A 61 -1.20 -2.94 -6.33
C ASN A 61 -2.49 -3.59 -6.86
N ALA A 62 -2.69 -4.89 -6.63
CA ALA A 62 -3.93 -5.57 -7.03
C ALA A 62 -5.15 -5.00 -6.29
N ILE A 63 -5.04 -4.74 -4.99
CA ILE A 63 -6.09 -4.12 -4.18
C ILE A 63 -6.37 -2.69 -4.66
N SER A 64 -5.33 -1.87 -4.86
CA SER A 64 -5.45 -0.51 -5.39
C SER A 64 -6.22 -0.47 -6.71
N HIS A 65 -5.86 -1.34 -7.66
CA HIS A 65 -6.56 -1.46 -8.92
C HIS A 65 -8.01 -1.95 -8.79
N ALA A 66 -8.29 -2.85 -7.85
CA ALA A 66 -9.64 -3.33 -7.62
C ALA A 66 -10.54 -2.21 -7.08
N ILE A 67 -10.05 -1.40 -6.16
CA ILE A 67 -10.78 -0.26 -5.60
C ILE A 67 -11.06 0.79 -6.68
N LYS A 68 -10.09 1.13 -7.53
CA LYS A 68 -10.26 2.11 -8.64
C LYS A 68 -11.28 1.70 -9.70
N ARG A 69 -11.58 0.39 -9.82
CA ARG A 69 -12.51 -0.15 -10.83
C ARG A 69 -13.96 -0.19 -10.33
N GLN A 70 -14.21 0.11 -9.06
CA GLN A 70 -15.55 0.27 -8.49
C GLN A 70 -16.12 1.63 -8.86
#